data_AF-A0A519T7K7-F1
#
_entry.id   AF-A0A519T7K7-F1
#
_cell.length_a   1.000
_cell.length_b   1.000
_cell.length_c   1.000
_cell.angle_alpha   90.00
_cell.angle_beta   90.00
_cell.angle_gamma   90.00
#
_symmetry.space_group_name_H-M   'P 1'
#
loop_
_entity.id
_entity.type
_entity.pdbx_description
1 polymer ?
#
loop_
_entity_poly.entity_id
_entity_poly.type
_entity_poly.pdbx_seq_one_letter_code
_entity_poly.pdbx_strand_id
1 'polypeptide(L)'
;MRNSFVAAGLFLLGSGGALAQTNPRPLTLDEYQKAKGFQIKDLDTESYVKFENAYILDRYEARKPYFITGDDGLKKRIDLYKLVAKTGMQEIGTMIFYTTEKGKRYQALLPDFTADGKVWEKYFEDIHAIDKQEPNFVLKLSYVLSK
;
A
#
# COMPACT_ATOMS: atom_id res chain seq x y z
N MET A 1 46.00 43.57 43.29
CA MET A 1 46.30 43.31 41.86
C MET A 1 45.17 42.47 41.31
N ARG A 2 44.50 42.95 40.26
CA ARG A 2 43.21 42.51 39.73
C ARG A 2 43.49 41.83 38.40
N ASN A 3 43.30 40.51 38.29
CA ASN A 3 43.53 39.78 37.05
C ASN A 3 42.22 39.24 36.46
N SER A 4 42.18 39.37 35.14
CA SER A 4 41.01 39.55 34.28
C SER A 4 40.26 38.28 33.92
N PHE A 5 38.99 38.48 33.60
CA PHE A 5 38.13 37.57 32.83
C PHE A 5 38.74 37.25 31.46
N VAL A 6 38.62 35.99 31.03
CA VAL A 6 38.51 35.60 29.61
C VAL A 6 37.43 34.53 29.49
N ALA A 7 36.42 34.82 28.67
CA ALA A 7 35.40 33.89 28.20
C ALA A 7 35.60 33.66 26.69
N ALA A 8 35.31 32.42 26.25
CA ALA A 8 35.05 31.91 24.88
C ALA A 8 35.66 30.49 24.82
N GLY A 9 34.95 29.40 24.57
CA GLY A 9 33.81 29.17 23.68
C GLY A 9 34.31 28.23 22.57
N LEU A 10 33.86 26.98 22.53
CA LEU A 10 34.06 26.13 21.35
C LEU A 10 32.88 25.18 21.14
N PHE A 11 32.22 25.42 20.01
CA PHE A 11 31.20 24.61 19.36
C PHE A 11 31.65 23.15 19.19
N LEU A 12 30.78 22.20 19.52
CA LEU A 12 30.81 20.88 18.90
C LEU A 12 29.50 20.64 18.15
N LEU A 13 29.71 20.50 16.84
CA LEU A 13 28.76 20.37 15.76
C LEU A 13 27.75 19.25 16.02
N GLY A 14 26.47 19.63 16.05
CA GLY A 14 25.40 18.67 15.84
C GLY A 14 25.47 18.15 14.41
N SER A 15 25.96 16.95 14.24
CA SER A 15 25.78 16.17 13.01
C SER A 15 24.30 15.78 12.90
N GLY A 16 23.48 16.72 12.43
CA GLY A 16 22.14 16.43 11.98
C GLY A 16 22.22 15.53 10.76
N GLY A 17 21.99 14.23 10.96
CA GLY A 17 21.74 13.33 9.85
C GLY A 17 20.51 13.83 9.10
N ALA A 18 20.70 14.32 7.88
CA ALA A 18 19.60 14.59 6.98
C ALA A 18 18.88 13.25 6.75
N LEU A 19 17.68 13.10 7.33
CA LEU A 19 16.80 12.00 6.98
C LEU A 19 16.52 12.15 5.48
N ALA A 20 16.93 11.15 4.69
CA ALA A 20 16.64 11.12 3.27
C ALA A 20 15.12 11.21 3.08
N GLN A 21 14.63 12.36 2.65
CA GLN A 21 13.23 12.54 2.31
C GLN A 21 13.00 11.78 1.00
N THR A 22 12.43 10.58 1.11
CA THR A 22 12.05 9.77 -0.04
C THR A 22 10.86 10.45 -0.72
N ASN A 23 11.12 11.14 -1.82
CA ASN A 23 10.07 11.78 -2.62
C ASN A 23 9.12 10.71 -3.18
N PRO A 24 7.80 10.78 -2.91
CA PRO A 24 6.84 9.87 -3.50
C PRO A 24 7.01 9.81 -5.03
N ARG A 25 6.97 8.61 -5.60
CA ARG A 25 7.04 8.41 -7.06
C ARG A 25 5.77 7.73 -7.55
N PRO A 26 5.35 8.00 -8.79
CA PRO A 26 4.22 7.31 -9.39
C PRO A 26 4.48 5.80 -9.56
N LEU A 27 3.45 5.00 -9.32
CA LEU A 27 3.32 3.66 -9.87
C LEU A 27 3.19 3.76 -11.40
N THR A 28 4.01 3.02 -12.12
CA THR A 28 3.90 2.95 -13.60
C THR A 28 2.90 1.87 -14.03
N LEU A 29 2.41 1.93 -15.28
CA LEU A 29 1.44 0.96 -15.78
C LEU A 29 2.02 -0.48 -15.85
N ASP A 30 3.29 -0.63 -16.18
CA ASP A 30 3.95 -1.94 -16.23
C ASP A 30 4.08 -2.54 -14.82
N GLU A 31 4.44 -1.71 -13.85
CA GLU A 31 4.49 -2.09 -12.44
C GLU A 31 3.10 -2.46 -11.91
N TYR A 32 2.08 -1.70 -12.31
CA TYR A 32 0.69 -1.99 -11.98
C TYR A 32 0.30 -3.40 -12.42
N GLN A 33 0.52 -3.71 -13.70
CA GLN A 33 0.14 -5.01 -14.29
C GLN A 33 0.92 -6.15 -13.62
N LYS A 34 2.23 -5.96 -13.42
CA LYS A 34 3.10 -6.94 -12.76
C LYS A 34 2.67 -7.19 -11.31
N ALA A 35 2.50 -6.13 -10.52
CA ALA A 35 2.17 -6.25 -9.11
C ALA A 35 0.77 -6.83 -8.90
N LYS A 36 -0.25 -6.38 -9.66
CA LYS A 36 -1.61 -6.94 -9.60
C LYS A 36 -1.65 -8.43 -9.90
N GLY A 37 -0.74 -8.94 -10.74
CA GLY A 37 -0.62 -10.36 -11.05
C GLY A 37 0.00 -11.21 -9.93
N PHE A 38 0.67 -10.60 -8.96
CA PHE A 38 1.32 -11.32 -7.87
C PHE A 38 0.28 -11.96 -6.93
N GLN A 39 0.59 -13.18 -6.47
CA GLN A 39 -0.27 -13.97 -5.60
C GLN A 39 0.41 -14.20 -4.26
N ILE A 40 -0.28 -13.89 -3.16
CA ILE A 40 0.10 -14.32 -1.81
C ILE A 40 -0.47 -15.72 -1.59
N LYS A 41 0.37 -16.66 -1.14
CA LYS A 41 -0.03 -18.06 -0.95
C LYS A 41 -1.01 -18.18 0.20
N ASP A 42 -0.67 -17.55 1.33
CA ASP A 42 -1.49 -17.60 2.54
C ASP A 42 -1.63 -16.20 3.16
N LEU A 43 -2.84 -15.62 3.00
CA LEU A 43 -3.16 -14.30 3.51
C LEU A 43 -3.21 -14.24 5.04
N ASP A 44 -3.25 -15.36 5.75
CA ASP A 44 -3.27 -15.37 7.21
C ASP A 44 -1.86 -15.26 7.80
N THR A 45 -0.87 -15.87 7.15
CA THR A 45 0.51 -15.97 7.66
C THR A 45 1.50 -15.03 6.97
N GLU A 46 1.27 -14.70 5.70
CA GLU A 46 2.21 -13.89 4.90
C GLU A 46 1.88 -12.39 5.02
N SER A 47 2.35 -11.74 6.08
CA SER A 47 2.15 -10.29 6.30
C SER A 47 3.17 -9.39 5.57
N TYR A 48 4.32 -9.93 5.18
CA TYR A 48 5.40 -9.18 4.54
C TYR A 48 6.07 -10.05 3.47
N VAL A 49 5.79 -9.76 2.19
CA VAL A 49 6.19 -10.62 1.07
C VAL A 49 7.04 -9.82 0.09
N LYS A 50 8.28 -10.27 -0.14
CA LYS A 50 9.16 -9.71 -1.17
C LYS A 50 8.94 -10.45 -2.48
N PHE A 51 8.84 -9.73 -3.58
CA PHE A 51 8.69 -10.34 -4.91
C PHE A 51 9.47 -9.59 -5.99
N GLU A 52 9.79 -10.29 -7.08
CA GLU A 52 10.49 -9.76 -8.27
C GLU A 52 11.83 -9.07 -7.94
N ASN A 53 12.39 -9.35 -6.76
CA ASN A 53 13.49 -8.60 -6.15
C ASN A 53 13.33 -7.07 -6.08
N ALA A 54 12.19 -6.51 -6.46
CA ALA A 54 11.96 -5.07 -6.62
C ALA A 54 10.84 -4.53 -5.72
N TYR A 55 9.92 -5.38 -5.27
CA TYR A 55 8.73 -4.95 -4.55
C TYR A 55 8.52 -5.71 -3.25
N ILE A 56 7.72 -5.11 -2.39
CA ILE A 56 7.24 -5.67 -1.12
C ILE A 56 5.73 -5.47 -1.08
N LEU A 57 4.99 -6.50 -0.69
CA LEU A 57 3.65 -6.36 -0.13
C LEU A 57 3.75 -6.41 1.39
N ASP A 58 3.39 -5.32 2.06
CA ASP A 58 3.40 -5.19 3.51
C ASP A 58 1.98 -4.97 4.03
N ARG A 59 1.52 -5.79 4.97
CA ARG A 59 0.13 -5.75 5.44
C ARG A 59 -0.20 -4.36 5.96
N TYR A 60 -1.25 -3.78 5.41
CA TYR A 60 -1.62 -2.39 5.66
C TYR A 60 -1.83 -2.16 7.16
N GLU A 61 -0.89 -1.41 7.76
CA GLU A 61 -0.89 -1.07 9.19
C GLU A 61 -0.97 -2.30 10.13
N ALA A 62 -0.48 -3.47 9.69
CA ALA A 62 -0.64 -4.75 10.39
C ALA A 62 -2.10 -5.07 10.80
N ARG A 63 -3.08 -4.47 10.11
CA ARG A 63 -4.51 -4.66 10.40
C ARG A 63 -4.92 -6.09 10.09
N LYS A 64 -5.87 -6.60 10.87
CA LYS A 64 -6.58 -7.85 10.55
C LYS A 64 -7.40 -7.66 9.26
N PRO A 65 -7.71 -8.75 8.54
CA PRO A 65 -8.64 -8.66 7.41
C PRO A 65 -9.96 -8.05 7.84
N TYR A 66 -10.54 -7.25 6.94
CA TYR A 66 -11.89 -6.76 7.08
C TYR A 66 -12.87 -7.85 6.69
N PHE A 67 -13.92 -8.01 7.47
CA PHE A 67 -15.05 -8.84 7.12
C PHE A 67 -16.28 -7.96 6.96
N ILE A 68 -16.89 -7.99 5.78
CA ILE A 68 -18.07 -7.20 5.47
C ILE A 68 -19.17 -8.08 4.89
N THR A 69 -20.39 -7.90 5.37
CA THR A 69 -21.59 -8.52 4.81
C THR A 69 -22.43 -7.41 4.18
N GLY A 70 -22.76 -7.57 2.90
CA GLY A 70 -23.60 -6.60 2.19
C GLY A 70 -25.09 -6.88 2.38
N ASP A 71 -25.88 -6.14 1.63
CA ASP A 71 -27.31 -6.40 1.37
C ASP A 71 -27.56 -7.79 0.76
N ASP A 72 -26.58 -8.34 0.05
CA ASP A 72 -26.60 -9.72 -0.46
C ASP A 72 -26.50 -10.79 0.64
N GLY A 73 -26.25 -10.41 1.89
CA GLY A 73 -26.12 -11.35 3.01
C GLY A 73 -24.85 -12.19 2.99
N LEU A 74 -23.96 -11.98 2.00
CA LEU A 74 -22.74 -12.78 1.83
C LEU A 74 -21.55 -12.06 2.48
N LYS A 75 -20.87 -12.75 3.40
CA LYS A 75 -19.67 -12.30 4.08
C LYS A 75 -18.45 -12.33 3.16
N LYS A 76 -17.73 -11.22 3.08
CA LYS A 76 -16.56 -11.06 2.22
C LYS A 76 -15.37 -10.73 3.09
N ARG A 77 -14.22 -11.30 2.77
CA ARG A 77 -12.95 -11.01 3.43
C ARG A 77 -12.14 -10.09 2.53
N ILE A 78 -11.64 -8.98 3.07
CA ILE A 78 -10.79 -8.03 2.36
C ILE A 78 -9.48 -7.85 3.13
N ASP A 79 -8.38 -8.20 2.49
CA ASP A 79 -7.03 -8.01 3.02
C ASP A 79 -6.34 -6.90 2.22
N LEU A 80 -5.74 -5.93 2.92
CA LEU A 80 -5.06 -4.78 2.33
C LEU A 80 -3.56 -4.89 2.59
N TYR A 81 -2.77 -4.65 1.54
CA TYR A 81 -1.31 -4.60 1.60
C TYR A 81 -0.81 -3.34 0.91
N LYS A 82 0.11 -2.63 1.53
CA LYS A 82 0.91 -1.60 0.89
C LYS A 82 1.80 -2.25 -0.16
N LEU A 83 1.79 -1.71 -1.37
CA LEU A 83 2.78 -2.02 -2.39
C LEU A 83 3.95 -1.04 -2.23
N VAL A 84 5.11 -1.57 -1.85
CA VAL A 84 6.31 -0.78 -1.59
C VAL A 84 7.38 -1.12 -2.63
N ALA A 85 7.88 -0.10 -3.33
CA ALA A 85 9.10 -0.20 -4.13
C ALA A 85 10.31 -0.31 -3.19
N LYS A 86 11.11 -1.38 -3.34
CA LYS A 86 12.32 -1.56 -2.53
C LYS A 86 13.33 -0.43 -2.72
N THR A 87 13.48 0.03 -3.95
CA THR A 87 14.30 1.21 -4.23
C THR A 87 13.65 2.43 -3.60
N GLY A 88 14.32 3.01 -2.60
CA GLY A 88 13.81 4.16 -1.87
C GLY A 88 12.72 3.83 -0.84
N MET A 89 12.32 2.56 -0.67
CA MET A 89 11.30 2.13 0.31
C MET A 89 9.99 2.94 0.24
N GLN A 90 9.52 3.18 -0.99
CA GLN A 90 8.39 4.06 -1.26
C GLN A 90 7.10 3.26 -1.41
N GLU A 91 6.06 3.63 -0.67
CA GLU A 91 4.70 3.17 -0.95
C GLU A 91 4.23 3.79 -2.26
N ILE A 92 3.77 2.95 -3.19
CA ILE A 92 3.34 3.35 -4.53
C ILE A 92 1.90 2.91 -4.84
N GLY A 93 1.21 2.29 -3.87
CA GLY A 93 -0.18 1.86 -4.00
C GLY A 93 -0.59 0.84 -2.94
N THR A 94 -1.81 0.34 -3.07
CA THR A 94 -2.42 -0.63 -2.15
C THR A 94 -2.96 -1.82 -2.92
N MET A 95 -2.39 -3.00 -2.67
CA MET A 95 -2.91 -4.27 -3.15
C MET A 95 -4.11 -4.70 -2.29
N ILE A 96 -5.19 -5.06 -2.96
CA ILE A 96 -6.45 -5.52 -2.36
C ILE A 96 -6.65 -6.98 -2.75
N PHE A 97 -6.78 -7.84 -1.74
CA PHE A 97 -7.25 -9.21 -1.94
C PHE A 97 -8.67 -9.32 -1.39
N TYR A 98 -9.62 -9.60 -2.28
CA TYR A 98 -11.02 -9.80 -1.94
C TYR A 98 -11.37 -11.27 -2.07
N THR A 99 -11.77 -11.91 -0.98
CA THR A 99 -12.16 -13.32 -0.96
C THR A 99 -13.66 -13.46 -0.69
N THR A 100 -14.36 -14.10 -1.63
CA THR A 100 -15.78 -14.44 -1.52
C THR A 100 -16.02 -15.56 -0.49
N GLU A 101 -17.27 -15.77 -0.09
CA GLU A 101 -17.65 -16.91 0.78
C GLU A 101 -17.26 -18.28 0.22
N LYS A 102 -17.24 -18.41 -1.11
CA LYS A 102 -16.87 -19.65 -1.80
C LYS A 102 -15.35 -19.80 -1.98
N GLY A 103 -14.55 -18.88 -1.43
CA GLY A 103 -13.10 -18.90 -1.53
C GLY A 103 -12.53 -18.35 -2.85
N LYS A 104 -13.37 -17.92 -3.81
CA LYS A 104 -12.88 -17.23 -5.01
C LYS A 104 -12.23 -15.91 -4.61
N ARG A 105 -11.01 -15.68 -5.09
CA ARG A 105 -10.21 -14.49 -4.81
C ARG A 105 -10.17 -13.57 -6.03
N TYR A 106 -10.47 -12.29 -5.81
CA TYR A 106 -10.26 -11.20 -6.76
C TYR A 106 -9.15 -10.28 -6.26
N GLN A 107 -8.45 -9.64 -7.18
CA GLN A 107 -7.35 -8.73 -6.88
C GLN A 107 -7.53 -7.41 -7.59
N ALA A 108 -7.33 -6.33 -6.87
CA ALA A 108 -7.27 -4.98 -7.40
C ALA A 108 -6.04 -4.28 -6.82
N LEU A 109 -5.42 -3.42 -7.61
CA LEU A 109 -4.32 -2.58 -7.15
C LEU A 109 -4.79 -1.13 -7.22
N LEU A 110 -4.97 -0.49 -6.06
CA LEU A 110 -5.29 0.93 -5.97
C LEU A 110 -3.98 1.72 -6.10
N PRO A 111 -3.79 2.54 -7.15
CA PRO A 111 -2.64 3.43 -7.23
C PRO A 111 -2.69 4.53 -6.15
N ASP A 112 -1.55 5.10 -5.81
CA ASP A 112 -1.50 6.30 -4.98
C ASP A 112 -1.88 7.56 -5.78
N PHE A 113 -1.96 8.70 -5.06
CA PHE A 113 -2.33 9.99 -5.65
C PHE A 113 -1.31 10.55 -6.66
N THR A 114 -0.10 9.98 -6.74
CA THR A 114 0.95 10.44 -7.64
C THR A 114 0.89 9.77 -9.01
N ALA A 115 0.17 8.65 -9.12
CA ALA A 115 0.07 7.89 -10.36
C ALA A 115 -0.58 8.67 -11.52
N ASP A 116 -0.13 8.36 -12.74
CA ASP A 116 -0.67 8.91 -13.99
C ASP A 116 -2.13 8.49 -14.20
N GLY A 117 -2.92 9.33 -14.90
CA GLY A 117 -4.32 9.07 -15.23
C GLY A 117 -4.55 7.70 -15.89
N LYS A 118 -3.63 7.23 -16.75
CA LYS A 118 -3.75 5.91 -17.39
C LYS A 118 -3.70 4.73 -16.42
N VAL A 119 -3.02 4.90 -15.27
CA VAL A 119 -2.95 3.87 -14.23
C VAL A 119 -4.25 3.86 -13.43
N TRP A 120 -4.83 5.02 -13.16
CA TRP A 120 -6.16 5.16 -12.60
C TRP A 120 -7.25 4.57 -13.50
N GLU A 121 -7.20 4.85 -14.81
CA GLU A 121 -8.10 4.24 -15.80
C GLU A 121 -8.03 2.71 -15.75
N LYS A 122 -6.81 2.14 -15.74
CA LYS A 122 -6.61 0.69 -15.62
C LYS A 122 -7.23 0.12 -14.34
N TYR A 123 -7.07 0.82 -13.21
CA TYR A 123 -7.70 0.44 -11.94
C TYR A 123 -9.23 0.46 -12.03
N PHE A 124 -9.82 1.51 -12.60
CA PHE A 124 -11.27 1.60 -12.77
C PHE A 124 -11.84 0.49 -13.65
N GLU A 125 -11.17 0.18 -14.76
CA GLU A 125 -11.52 -0.97 -15.59
C GLU A 125 -11.51 -2.27 -14.82
N ASP A 126 -10.47 -2.50 -14.00
CA ASP A 126 -10.30 -3.75 -13.26
C ASP A 126 -11.38 -3.92 -12.19
N ILE A 127 -11.64 -2.90 -11.38
CA ILE A 127 -12.70 -2.99 -10.35
C ILE A 127 -14.09 -3.10 -10.97
N HIS A 128 -14.33 -2.46 -12.12
CA HIS A 128 -15.60 -2.57 -12.84
C HIS A 128 -15.77 -3.97 -13.46
N ALA A 129 -14.69 -4.58 -13.97
CA ALA A 129 -14.71 -5.95 -14.47
C ALA A 129 -14.96 -6.98 -13.36
N ILE A 130 -14.47 -6.72 -12.13
CA ILE A 130 -14.77 -7.54 -10.96
C ILE A 130 -16.23 -7.35 -10.54
N ASP A 131 -16.72 -6.11 -10.47
CA ASP A 131 -18.09 -5.79 -10.04
C ASP A 131 -19.16 -6.45 -10.92
N LYS A 132 -18.88 -6.60 -12.23
CA LYS A 132 -19.73 -7.39 -13.15
C LYS A 132 -19.85 -8.87 -12.78
N GLN A 133 -18.85 -9.43 -12.11
CA GLN A 133 -18.80 -10.84 -11.69
C GLN A 133 -19.16 -11.04 -10.22
N GLU A 134 -18.94 -10.02 -9.40
CA GLU A 134 -19.15 -9.99 -7.96
C GLU A 134 -19.91 -8.71 -7.62
N PRO A 135 -21.26 -8.77 -7.59
CA PRO A 135 -22.09 -7.60 -7.35
C PRO A 135 -21.72 -6.87 -6.05
N ASN A 136 -21.80 -5.55 -6.07
CA ASN A 136 -21.48 -4.66 -4.95
C ASN A 136 -20.00 -4.73 -4.51
N PHE A 137 -19.11 -5.24 -5.35
CA PHE A 137 -17.67 -5.26 -5.08
C PHE A 137 -17.15 -3.84 -4.82
N VAL A 138 -17.44 -2.89 -5.72
CA VAL A 138 -16.93 -1.51 -5.59
C VAL A 138 -17.49 -0.83 -4.35
N LEU A 139 -18.77 -1.05 -4.03
CA LEU A 139 -19.42 -0.49 -2.84
C LEU A 139 -18.74 -1.00 -1.56
N LYS A 140 -18.57 -2.33 -1.44
CA LYS A 140 -17.93 -2.96 -0.27
C LYS A 140 -16.47 -2.56 -0.13
N LEU A 141 -15.75 -2.49 -1.25
CA LEU A 141 -14.37 -2.02 -1.28
C LEU A 141 -14.27 -0.56 -0.81
N SER A 142 -15.13 0.33 -1.33
CA SER A 142 -15.15 1.75 -0.96
C SER A 142 -15.43 1.95 0.54
N TYR A 143 -16.35 1.17 1.10
CA TYR A 143 -16.59 1.17 2.55
C TYR A 143 -15.32 0.79 3.32
N VAL A 144 -14.63 -0.29 2.95
CA VAL A 144 -13.41 -0.72 3.65
C VAL A 144 -12.28 0.30 3.51
N LEU A 145 -12.09 0.89 2.33
CA LEU A 145 -11.09 1.92 2.11
C LEU A 145 -11.37 3.24 2.86
N SER A 146 -12.62 3.48 3.28
CA SER A 146 -13.00 4.66 4.08
C SER A 146 -12.77 4.51 5.60
N LYS A 147 -12.26 3.35 6.06
CA LYS A 147 -12.09 3.00 7.49
C LYS A 147 -10.65 3.14 7.99
#